data_AF-A0A9D1TDM1-F1
#
_entry.id   AF-A0A9D1TDM1-F1
#
_cell.length_a   1.000
_cell.length_b   1.000
_cell.length_c   1.000
_cell.angle_alpha   90.00
_cell.angle_beta   90.00
_cell.angle_gamma   90.00
#
_symmetry.space_group_name_H-M   'P 1'
#
loop_
_entity.id
_entity.type
_entity.pdbx_description
1 polymer ?
#
loop_
_entity_poly.entity_id
_entity_poly.type
_entity_poly.pdbx_seq_one_letter_code
_entity_poly.pdbx_strand_id
1 'polypeptide(L)'
;MADRLHTPFTNEHFAAWCLSMIGQPYWFGTTLHKCTESLLIRKGKQYPSHYGSSRMSRYRQDIADKKVCADCMGAAKGYAWSGGGQGVKDAIGTDRNVEKVSGSNGCPDRSSNGMFSYAKSQGCEWGTIDSLPEQVGLAVRFDGHVGYYVGNGEVVEWKGFNYGCVKTQLQSGKWTHWYKLPFIDYGEGAAHVPATEYTLGSRLLKKGIEGSDVKALQELLMQLGYALPGCGADGEFGSETEAAVKAFQKDEGLEVDGKYGEKSHVALMDAISDEEAGTEDNDEEADAPVEPEEPKPLSTTVTITGGSVYVRVGNGTKYRAITTVRAGMTFEHVATARNGWNAIVINGQVAWVSGKYSKLL
;
A
#
# COMPACT_ATOMS: atom_id res chain seq x y z
N MET A 1 -27.55 -7.76 -22.24
CA MET A 1 -26.50 -7.95 -21.21
C MET A 1 -27.20 -8.23 -19.89
N ALA A 2 -27.59 -9.48 -19.67
CA ALA A 2 -28.48 -9.87 -18.57
C ALA A 2 -27.74 -9.83 -17.21
N ASP A 3 -28.23 -8.95 -16.33
CA ASP A 3 -28.30 -9.04 -14.86
C ASP A 3 -27.11 -9.58 -14.04
N ARG A 4 -25.86 -9.19 -14.37
CA ARG A 4 -24.69 -9.53 -13.53
C ARG A 4 -24.78 -8.94 -12.13
N LEU A 5 -25.38 -7.76 -11.98
CA LEU A 5 -25.54 -7.05 -10.69
C LEU A 5 -26.36 -7.85 -9.66
N HIS A 6 -27.33 -8.65 -10.10
CA HIS A 6 -28.13 -9.52 -9.23
C HIS A 6 -27.73 -10.99 -9.30
N THR A 7 -26.66 -11.31 -10.01
CA THR A 7 -26.10 -12.67 -10.08
C THR A 7 -24.96 -12.81 -9.07
N PRO A 8 -25.10 -13.66 -8.03
CA PRO A 8 -24.03 -13.92 -7.08
C PRO A 8 -22.73 -14.33 -7.77
N PHE A 9 -21.61 -14.01 -7.13
CA PHE A 9 -20.24 -14.29 -7.59
C PHE A 9 -19.78 -13.53 -8.83
N THR A 10 -20.56 -12.63 -9.41
CA THR A 10 -20.02 -11.65 -10.36
C THR A 10 -19.29 -10.51 -9.63
N ASN A 11 -18.37 -9.85 -10.33
CA ASN A 11 -17.64 -8.70 -9.83
C ASN A 11 -18.58 -7.51 -9.53
N GLU A 12 -19.62 -7.27 -10.36
CA GLU A 12 -20.61 -6.23 -10.13
C GLU A 12 -21.47 -6.49 -8.90
N HIS A 13 -21.95 -7.73 -8.75
CA HIS A 13 -22.72 -8.13 -7.57
C HIS A 13 -21.87 -8.02 -6.30
N PHE A 14 -20.61 -8.47 -6.35
CA PHE A 14 -19.70 -8.39 -5.21
C PHE A 14 -19.44 -6.94 -4.78
N ALA A 15 -19.17 -6.04 -5.73
CA ALA A 15 -18.98 -4.62 -5.45
C ALA A 15 -20.24 -3.96 -4.84
N ALA A 16 -21.40 -4.22 -5.42
CA ALA A 16 -22.69 -3.73 -4.89
C ALA A 16 -22.99 -4.29 -3.51
N TRP A 17 -22.66 -5.56 -3.28
CA TRP A 17 -22.76 -6.18 -1.97
C TRP A 17 -21.83 -5.50 -0.96
N CYS A 18 -20.56 -5.25 -1.30
CA CYS A 18 -19.62 -4.51 -0.44
C CYS A 18 -20.19 -3.13 -0.03
N LEU A 19 -20.72 -2.36 -0.98
CA LEU A 19 -21.36 -1.07 -0.69
C LEU A 19 -22.51 -1.20 0.31
N SER A 20 -23.32 -2.25 0.22
CA SER A 20 -24.43 -2.50 1.16
C SER A 20 -23.98 -2.83 2.58
N MET A 21 -22.69 -3.13 2.79
CA MET A 21 -22.13 -3.50 4.09
C MET A 21 -21.50 -2.32 4.84
N ILE A 22 -21.48 -1.11 4.27
CA ILE A 22 -20.96 0.08 4.93
C ILE A 22 -21.68 0.29 6.28
N GLY A 23 -20.90 0.60 7.33
CA GLY A 23 -21.40 0.75 8.69
C GLY A 23 -21.53 -0.55 9.49
N GLN A 24 -21.23 -1.72 8.89
CA GLN A 24 -21.08 -2.96 9.64
C GLN A 24 -19.73 -2.99 10.41
N PRO A 25 -19.68 -3.59 11.61
CA PRO A 25 -18.51 -3.50 12.48
C PRO A 25 -17.33 -4.40 12.05
N TYR A 26 -16.13 -3.99 12.48
CA TYR A 26 -14.90 -4.77 12.35
C TYR A 26 -14.65 -5.60 13.60
N TRP A 27 -14.61 -6.93 13.46
CA TRP A 27 -14.22 -7.84 14.54
C TRP A 27 -13.08 -8.74 14.05
N PHE A 28 -11.91 -8.66 14.68
CA PHE A 28 -10.73 -9.40 14.23
C PHE A 28 -10.97 -10.91 14.22
N GLY A 29 -10.60 -11.58 13.13
CA GLY A 29 -10.70 -13.03 12.97
C GLY A 29 -12.13 -13.52 12.69
N THR A 30 -13.01 -12.69 12.13
CA THR A 30 -14.40 -13.05 11.83
C THR A 30 -14.71 -12.95 10.34
N THR A 31 -15.60 -13.83 9.87
CA THR A 31 -16.03 -13.93 8.46
C THR A 31 -17.55 -13.74 8.30
N LEU A 32 -18.03 -12.50 8.43
CA LEU A 32 -19.47 -12.15 8.43
C LEU A 32 -20.28 -12.98 9.44
N HIS A 33 -19.92 -12.88 10.72
CA HIS A 33 -20.66 -13.55 11.78
C HIS A 33 -21.71 -12.62 12.39
N LYS A 34 -22.84 -13.20 12.82
CA LYS A 34 -23.76 -12.49 13.69
C LYS A 34 -23.04 -12.07 14.97
N CYS A 35 -23.09 -10.79 15.33
CA CYS A 35 -22.57 -10.31 16.61
C CYS A 35 -23.36 -10.94 17.74
N THR A 36 -22.70 -11.74 18.59
CA THR A 36 -23.30 -12.41 19.74
C THR A 36 -22.32 -12.43 20.91
N GLU A 37 -22.82 -12.56 22.14
CA GLU A 37 -21.97 -12.67 23.33
C GLU A 37 -21.09 -13.93 23.26
N SER A 38 -21.62 -15.03 22.73
CA SER A 38 -20.86 -16.27 22.53
C SER A 38 -19.73 -16.10 21.51
N LEU A 39 -19.96 -15.36 20.43
CA LEU A 39 -18.91 -14.99 19.49
C LEU A 39 -17.84 -14.11 20.15
N LEU A 40 -18.25 -13.09 20.91
CA LEU A 40 -17.35 -12.17 21.60
C LEU A 40 -16.43 -12.92 22.57
N ILE A 41 -16.99 -13.78 23.42
CA ILE A 41 -16.23 -14.60 24.37
C ILE A 41 -15.24 -15.51 23.63
N ARG A 42 -15.70 -16.19 22.59
CA ARG A 42 -14.85 -17.12 21.82
C ARG A 42 -13.69 -16.39 21.15
N LYS A 43 -13.94 -15.23 20.53
CA LYS A 43 -12.90 -14.45 19.86
C LYS A 43 -11.98 -13.74 20.84
N GLY A 44 -12.47 -13.33 22.00
CA GLY A 44 -11.63 -12.81 23.08
C GLY A 44 -10.63 -13.82 23.63
N LYS A 45 -11.03 -15.10 23.74
CA LYS A 45 -10.11 -16.20 24.08
C LYS A 45 -9.08 -16.46 22.97
N GLN A 46 -9.51 -16.39 21.71
CA GLN A 46 -8.66 -16.68 20.55
C GLN A 46 -7.65 -15.55 20.27
N TYR A 47 -8.04 -14.30 20.47
CA TYR A 47 -7.28 -13.10 20.09
C TYR A 47 -7.31 -12.03 21.18
N PRO A 48 -6.76 -12.28 22.38
CA PRO A 48 -6.94 -11.39 23.53
C PRO A 48 -6.46 -9.94 23.30
N SER A 49 -5.42 -9.72 22.49
CA SER A 49 -4.92 -8.39 22.12
C SER A 49 -5.92 -7.57 21.29
N HIS A 50 -6.83 -8.22 20.57
CA HIS A 50 -7.83 -7.56 19.73
C HIS A 50 -9.15 -7.30 20.47
N TYR A 51 -9.38 -7.98 21.60
CA TYR A 51 -10.61 -7.92 22.38
C TYR A 51 -10.34 -7.49 23.83
N GLY A 52 -9.57 -6.41 23.97
CA GLY A 52 -9.27 -5.80 25.27
C GLY A 52 -10.50 -5.16 25.93
N SER A 53 -10.44 -4.99 27.25
CA SER A 53 -11.54 -4.47 28.09
C SER A 53 -12.10 -3.13 27.60
N SER A 54 -11.24 -2.22 27.12
CA SER A 54 -11.62 -0.91 26.58
C SER A 54 -12.53 -0.97 25.35
N ARG A 55 -12.59 -2.11 24.66
CA ARG A 55 -13.39 -2.30 23.44
C ARG A 55 -14.78 -2.91 23.71
N MET A 56 -15.01 -3.45 24.90
CA MET A 56 -16.18 -4.28 25.21
C MET A 56 -17.51 -3.56 25.05
N SER A 57 -17.58 -2.27 25.39
CA SER A 57 -18.81 -1.47 25.24
C SER A 57 -19.26 -1.43 23.77
N ARG A 58 -18.33 -1.19 22.83
CA ARG A 58 -18.65 -1.18 21.39
C ARG A 58 -19.09 -2.55 20.89
N TYR A 59 -18.42 -3.63 21.30
CA TYR A 59 -18.84 -4.98 20.91
C TYR A 59 -20.24 -5.32 21.41
N ARG A 60 -20.58 -4.93 22.65
CA ARG A 60 -21.94 -5.13 23.18
C ARG A 60 -22.97 -4.26 22.47
N GLN A 61 -22.60 -3.06 22.03
CA GLN A 61 -23.47 -2.24 21.18
C GLN A 61 -23.72 -2.93 19.82
N ASP A 62 -22.68 -3.45 19.17
CA ASP A 62 -22.83 -4.17 17.90
C ASP A 62 -23.75 -5.42 18.05
N ILE A 63 -23.72 -6.08 19.23
CA ILE A 63 -24.63 -7.19 19.58
C ILE A 63 -26.06 -6.67 19.73
N ALA A 64 -26.27 -5.61 20.51
CA ALA A 64 -27.59 -5.02 20.75
C ALA A 64 -28.24 -4.51 19.45
N ASP A 65 -27.43 -3.93 18.56
CA ASP A 65 -27.84 -3.44 17.24
C ASP A 65 -28.00 -4.57 16.21
N LYS A 66 -27.83 -5.84 16.64
CA LYS A 66 -27.99 -7.04 15.80
C LYS A 66 -27.15 -6.95 14.52
N LYS A 67 -25.92 -6.48 14.63
CA LYS A 67 -24.99 -6.32 13.49
C LYS A 67 -24.38 -7.65 13.04
N VAL A 68 -23.75 -7.61 11.87
CA VAL A 68 -22.89 -8.69 11.37
C VAL A 68 -21.46 -8.16 11.24
N CYS A 69 -20.48 -8.89 11.78
CA CYS A 69 -19.09 -8.47 11.82
C CYS A 69 -18.17 -9.31 10.92
N ALA A 70 -17.16 -8.66 10.37
CA ALA A 70 -16.04 -9.30 9.66
C ALA A 70 -14.73 -8.58 9.95
N ASP A 71 -13.60 -9.22 9.68
CA ASP A 71 -12.36 -8.51 9.37
C ASP A 71 -12.22 -8.25 7.86
N CYS A 72 -11.13 -7.62 7.43
CA CYS A 72 -10.90 -7.24 6.04
C CYS A 72 -11.05 -8.42 5.07
N MET A 73 -10.26 -9.49 5.22
CA MET A 73 -10.36 -10.67 4.35
C MET A 73 -11.62 -11.51 4.64
N GLY A 74 -12.07 -11.49 5.88
CA GLY A 74 -13.25 -12.20 6.34
C GLY A 74 -14.53 -11.73 5.68
N ALA A 75 -14.59 -10.51 5.16
CA ALA A 75 -15.70 -10.04 4.36
C ALA A 75 -15.84 -10.82 3.05
N ALA A 76 -14.79 -10.90 2.23
CA ALA A 76 -14.84 -11.69 0.98
C ALA A 76 -15.03 -13.19 1.25
N LYS A 77 -14.36 -13.73 2.28
CA LYS A 77 -14.59 -15.13 2.69
C LYS A 77 -16.04 -15.36 3.10
N GLY A 78 -16.59 -14.50 3.94
CA GLY A 78 -17.98 -14.60 4.37
C GLY A 78 -18.97 -14.49 3.22
N TYR A 79 -18.73 -13.57 2.26
CA TYR A 79 -19.53 -13.44 1.05
C TYR A 79 -19.56 -14.76 0.28
N ALA A 80 -18.38 -15.33 0.00
CA ALA A 80 -18.30 -16.59 -0.73
C ALA A 80 -18.95 -17.74 0.05
N TRP A 81 -18.63 -17.87 1.34
CA TRP A 81 -19.11 -18.99 2.16
C TRP A 81 -20.61 -18.98 2.43
N SER A 82 -21.27 -17.84 2.25
CA SER A 82 -22.73 -17.66 2.39
C SER A 82 -23.47 -17.65 1.04
N GLY A 83 -22.82 -18.04 -0.06
CA GLY A 83 -23.47 -18.11 -1.37
C GLY A 83 -23.77 -16.74 -1.99
N GLY A 84 -22.92 -15.74 -1.72
CA GLY A 84 -23.09 -14.38 -2.23
C GLY A 84 -23.66 -13.38 -1.22
N GLY A 85 -23.79 -13.75 0.05
CA GLY A 85 -24.07 -12.77 1.12
C GLY A 85 -25.50 -12.23 1.18
N GLN A 86 -26.47 -12.78 0.45
CA GLN A 86 -27.88 -12.36 0.60
C GLN A 86 -28.41 -12.70 2.00
N GLY A 87 -28.17 -13.92 2.50
CA GLY A 87 -28.55 -14.30 3.86
C GLY A 87 -27.83 -13.48 4.95
N VAL A 88 -26.65 -12.93 4.64
CA VAL A 88 -25.95 -11.99 5.52
C VAL A 88 -26.74 -10.68 5.63
N LYS A 89 -27.19 -10.13 4.50
CA LYS A 89 -27.98 -8.89 4.46
C LYS A 89 -29.29 -9.04 5.24
N ASP A 90 -29.97 -10.17 5.05
CA ASP A 90 -31.24 -10.47 5.74
C ASP A 90 -31.06 -10.63 7.27
N ALA A 91 -29.85 -10.98 7.71
CA ALA A 91 -29.53 -11.12 9.14
C ALA A 91 -29.24 -9.79 9.83
N ILE A 92 -28.90 -8.72 9.11
CA ILE A 92 -28.58 -7.41 9.72
C ILE A 92 -29.86 -6.83 10.34
N GLY A 93 -29.80 -6.42 11.61
CA GLY A 93 -30.93 -5.84 12.32
C GLY A 93 -31.99 -6.86 12.78
N THR A 94 -31.83 -8.15 12.48
CA THR A 94 -32.79 -9.20 12.83
C THR A 94 -32.17 -10.23 13.79
N ASP A 95 -32.93 -11.20 14.30
CA ASP A 95 -32.36 -12.31 15.10
C ASP A 95 -31.95 -13.51 14.23
N ARG A 96 -32.00 -13.36 12.89
CA ARG A 96 -31.60 -14.43 11.97
C ARG A 96 -30.09 -14.68 12.07
N ASN A 97 -29.73 -15.95 12.00
CA ASN A 97 -28.34 -16.39 11.91
C ASN A 97 -27.82 -16.22 10.47
N VAL A 98 -26.49 -16.17 10.34
CA VAL A 98 -25.80 -16.21 9.04
C VAL A 98 -25.39 -17.65 8.76
N GLU A 99 -26.08 -18.29 7.82
CA GLU A 99 -25.69 -19.60 7.30
C GLU A 99 -24.51 -19.45 6.34
N LYS A 100 -23.44 -20.21 6.61
CA LYS A 100 -22.26 -20.26 5.76
C LYS A 100 -21.47 -21.55 5.97
N VAL A 101 -20.78 -21.99 4.91
CA VAL A 101 -19.91 -23.17 4.94
C VAL A 101 -18.47 -22.72 4.68
N SER A 102 -17.61 -22.81 5.69
CA SER A 102 -16.19 -22.42 5.55
C SER A 102 -15.51 -23.22 4.43
N GLY A 103 -14.80 -22.54 3.54
CA GLY A 103 -14.10 -23.17 2.41
C GLY A 103 -14.97 -23.42 1.18
N SER A 104 -16.27 -23.11 1.21
CA SER A 104 -17.16 -23.35 0.07
C SER A 104 -16.97 -22.34 -1.07
N ASN A 105 -17.55 -22.65 -2.22
CA ASN A 105 -17.58 -21.78 -3.41
C ASN A 105 -16.18 -21.34 -3.88
N GLY A 106 -15.20 -22.25 -3.82
CA GLY A 106 -13.83 -22.00 -4.28
C GLY A 106 -13.03 -21.02 -3.41
N CYS A 107 -13.54 -20.64 -2.24
CA CYS A 107 -12.90 -19.65 -1.37
C CYS A 107 -12.24 -20.32 -0.14
N PRO A 108 -10.91 -20.50 -0.10
CA PRO A 108 -10.24 -21.13 1.04
C PRO A 108 -10.13 -20.19 2.25
N ASP A 109 -9.94 -20.78 3.45
CA ASP A 109 -9.67 -20.00 4.65
C ASP A 109 -8.21 -19.52 4.68
N ARG A 110 -8.01 -18.25 4.29
CA ARG A 110 -6.67 -17.62 4.25
C ARG A 110 -6.70 -16.23 4.89
N SER A 111 -5.52 -15.76 5.31
CA SER A 111 -5.28 -14.35 5.70
C SER A 111 -5.29 -13.44 4.46
N SER A 112 -5.21 -12.12 4.65
CA SER A 112 -5.11 -11.16 3.53
C SER A 112 -3.93 -11.50 2.61
N ASN A 113 -2.72 -11.62 3.17
CA ASN A 113 -1.52 -11.98 2.41
C ASN A 113 -1.64 -13.38 1.80
N GLY A 114 -2.21 -14.34 2.54
CA GLY A 114 -2.41 -15.70 2.06
C GLY A 114 -3.37 -15.80 0.88
N MET A 115 -4.42 -14.99 0.85
CA MET A 115 -5.37 -14.94 -0.27
C MET A 115 -4.71 -14.35 -1.51
N PHE A 116 -3.90 -13.30 -1.37
CA PHE A 116 -3.16 -12.73 -2.50
C PHE A 116 -2.18 -13.74 -3.11
N SER A 117 -1.39 -14.43 -2.29
CA SER A 117 -0.50 -15.50 -2.76
C SER A 117 -1.28 -16.65 -3.42
N TYR A 118 -2.45 -16.99 -2.88
CA TYR A 118 -3.30 -18.03 -3.45
C TYR A 118 -3.88 -17.62 -4.80
N ALA A 119 -4.42 -16.40 -4.93
CA ALA A 119 -4.94 -15.88 -6.20
C ALA A 119 -3.87 -15.97 -7.31
N LYS A 120 -2.63 -15.55 -7.01
CA LYS A 120 -1.50 -15.69 -7.94
C LYS A 120 -1.24 -17.15 -8.34
N SER A 121 -1.29 -18.08 -7.38
CA SER A 121 -1.13 -19.51 -7.66
C SER A 121 -2.28 -20.13 -8.45
N GLN A 122 -3.43 -19.46 -8.54
CA GLN A 122 -4.56 -19.87 -9.38
C GLN A 122 -4.54 -19.18 -10.75
N GLY A 123 -3.49 -18.40 -11.06
CA GLY A 123 -3.37 -17.68 -12.33
C GLY A 123 -4.29 -16.46 -12.43
N CYS A 124 -4.84 -15.98 -11.31
CA CYS A 124 -5.64 -14.76 -11.31
C CYS A 124 -4.78 -13.55 -11.68
N GLU A 125 -5.34 -12.62 -12.45
CA GLU A 125 -4.69 -11.34 -12.77
C GLU A 125 -4.49 -10.50 -11.51
N TRP A 126 -3.38 -9.78 -11.50
CA TRP A 126 -2.96 -8.89 -10.42
C TRP A 126 -1.94 -7.88 -10.97
N GLY A 127 -1.75 -6.79 -10.24
CA GLY A 127 -0.78 -5.76 -10.58
C GLY A 127 -0.49 -4.86 -9.37
N THR A 128 0.43 -3.93 -9.55
CA THR A 128 0.67 -2.81 -8.63
C THR A 128 -0.51 -1.83 -8.64
N ILE A 129 -0.70 -1.06 -7.58
CA ILE A 129 -1.93 -0.27 -7.43
C ILE A 129 -2.12 0.81 -8.52
N ASP A 130 -1.03 1.35 -9.05
CA ASP A 130 -0.99 2.31 -10.15
C ASP A 130 -1.50 1.73 -11.47
N SER A 131 -1.46 0.40 -11.61
CA SER A 131 -2.04 -0.33 -12.75
C SER A 131 -3.47 -0.81 -12.52
N LEU A 132 -4.16 -0.38 -11.44
CA LEU A 132 -5.52 -0.82 -11.13
C LEU A 132 -6.47 -0.49 -12.28
N PRO A 133 -7.10 -1.49 -12.93
CA PRO A 133 -8.06 -1.22 -13.99
C PRO A 133 -9.37 -0.70 -13.40
N GLU A 134 -10.13 0.05 -14.22
CA GLU A 134 -11.49 0.47 -13.88
C GLU A 134 -12.48 -0.70 -14.00
N GLN A 135 -12.30 -1.69 -13.11
CA GLN A 135 -13.15 -2.87 -13.00
C GLN A 135 -13.50 -3.08 -11.53
N VAL A 136 -14.78 -2.93 -11.20
CA VAL A 136 -15.28 -3.10 -9.84
C VAL A 136 -15.12 -4.55 -9.37
N GLY A 137 -15.09 -4.76 -8.06
CA GLY A 137 -15.01 -6.07 -7.41
C GLY A 137 -13.58 -6.60 -7.21
N LEU A 138 -12.57 -5.89 -7.70
CA LEU A 138 -11.16 -6.21 -7.47
C LEU A 138 -10.77 -6.03 -6.00
N ALA A 139 -9.87 -6.88 -5.52
CA ALA A 139 -9.27 -6.70 -4.21
C ALA A 139 -8.05 -5.77 -4.34
N VAL A 140 -7.98 -4.73 -3.51
CA VAL A 140 -6.80 -3.87 -3.35
C VAL A 140 -6.16 -4.14 -2.00
N ARG A 141 -4.83 -4.12 -1.91
CA ARG A 141 -4.13 -4.60 -0.70
C ARG A 141 -2.87 -3.82 -0.37
N PHE A 142 -2.46 -3.98 0.89
CA PHE A 142 -1.08 -3.86 1.34
C PHE A 142 -0.80 -5.01 2.32
N ASP A 143 0.39 -5.07 2.90
CA ASP A 143 0.73 -6.14 3.84
C ASP A 143 -0.18 -6.12 5.08
N GLY A 144 -0.94 -7.20 5.26
CA GLY A 144 -1.86 -7.37 6.39
C GLY A 144 -3.29 -6.86 6.17
N HIS A 145 -3.59 -6.19 5.05
CA HIS A 145 -4.91 -5.59 4.83
C HIS A 145 -5.42 -5.70 3.40
N VAL A 146 -6.74 -5.69 3.24
CA VAL A 146 -7.42 -5.73 1.94
C VAL A 146 -8.64 -4.81 1.96
N GLY A 147 -8.92 -4.18 0.83
CA GLY A 147 -10.17 -3.52 0.51
C GLY A 147 -10.69 -4.00 -0.84
N TYR A 148 -11.88 -3.56 -1.22
CA TYR A 148 -12.56 -3.98 -2.44
C TYR A 148 -12.90 -2.75 -3.27
N TYR A 149 -12.35 -2.69 -4.48
CA TYR A 149 -12.57 -1.59 -5.40
C TYR A 149 -14.01 -1.59 -5.89
N VAL A 150 -14.68 -0.44 -5.80
CA VAL A 150 -16.09 -0.27 -6.18
C VAL A 150 -16.28 0.74 -7.30
N GLY A 151 -15.18 1.12 -7.98
CA GLY A 151 -15.16 2.04 -9.12
C GLY A 151 -14.88 3.48 -8.71
N ASN A 152 -14.55 4.31 -9.70
CA ASN A 152 -14.32 5.76 -9.54
C ASN A 152 -13.31 6.12 -8.45
N GLY A 153 -12.23 5.35 -8.30
CA GLY A 153 -11.23 5.58 -7.26
C GLY A 153 -11.70 5.24 -5.85
N GLU A 154 -12.84 4.57 -5.67
CA GLU A 154 -13.40 4.26 -4.35
C GLU A 154 -13.15 2.81 -3.94
N VAL A 155 -12.90 2.61 -2.64
CA VAL A 155 -12.63 1.30 -2.02
C VAL A 155 -13.53 1.12 -0.82
N VAL A 156 -14.21 -0.03 -0.73
CA VAL A 156 -14.87 -0.46 0.50
C VAL A 156 -13.93 -1.35 1.30
N GLU A 157 -13.70 -1.01 2.56
CA GLU A 157 -12.80 -1.78 3.43
C GLU A 157 -13.35 -1.91 4.85
N TRP A 158 -13.17 -3.10 5.43
CA TRP A 158 -13.27 -3.30 6.87
C TRP A 158 -11.98 -2.81 7.51
N LYS A 159 -11.87 -1.49 7.66
CA LYS A 159 -10.63 -0.75 7.95
C LYS A 159 -10.03 -1.06 9.32
N GLY A 160 -10.85 -1.45 10.30
CA GLY A 160 -10.40 -1.77 11.65
C GLY A 160 -11.43 -1.43 12.71
N PHE A 161 -11.15 -1.80 13.97
CA PHE A 161 -12.09 -1.68 15.09
C PHE A 161 -12.74 -0.30 15.23
N ASN A 162 -11.97 0.78 15.10
CA ASN A 162 -12.48 2.15 15.27
C ASN A 162 -13.41 2.61 14.13
N TYR A 163 -13.39 1.92 12.98
CA TYR A 163 -14.04 2.38 11.76
C TYR A 163 -15.17 1.44 11.31
N GLY A 164 -14.97 0.12 11.41
CA GLY A 164 -15.83 -0.85 10.76
C GLY A 164 -15.61 -0.91 9.25
N CYS A 165 -16.69 -1.26 8.52
CA CYS A 165 -16.77 -1.21 7.08
C CYS A 165 -17.06 0.22 6.62
N VAL A 166 -16.14 0.79 5.85
CA VAL A 166 -16.20 2.18 5.37
C VAL A 166 -15.83 2.24 3.89
N LYS A 167 -16.25 3.31 3.22
CA LYS A 167 -15.79 3.66 1.89
C LYS A 167 -14.67 4.69 1.99
N THR A 168 -13.56 4.47 1.32
CA THR A 168 -12.38 5.35 1.30
C THR A 168 -11.92 5.60 -0.13
N GLN A 169 -11.13 6.65 -0.32
CA GLN A 169 -10.49 6.95 -1.60
C GLN A 169 -9.24 6.10 -1.76
N LEU A 170 -9.04 5.55 -2.96
CA LEU A 170 -7.86 4.76 -3.36
C LEU A 170 -6.58 5.57 -3.18
N GLN A 171 -6.65 6.88 -3.46
CA GLN A 171 -5.53 7.83 -3.37
C GLN A 171 -5.03 8.09 -1.95
N SER A 172 -5.49 7.37 -0.92
CA SER A 172 -4.96 7.48 0.44
C SER A 172 -3.55 6.90 0.63
N GLY A 173 -2.82 6.59 -0.46
CA GLY A 173 -1.38 6.27 -0.48
C GLY A 173 -0.92 4.96 0.17
N LYS A 174 -1.83 4.13 0.68
CA LYS A 174 -1.48 2.92 1.46
C LYS A 174 -1.51 1.62 0.65
N TRP A 175 -2.21 1.60 -0.47
CA TRP A 175 -2.42 0.39 -1.27
C TRP A 175 -1.20 0.14 -2.15
N THR A 176 -0.78 -1.11 -2.29
CA THR A 176 0.41 -1.48 -3.06
C THR A 176 0.07 -2.33 -4.28
N HIS A 177 -0.97 -3.15 -4.21
CA HIS A 177 -1.34 -4.08 -5.29
C HIS A 177 -2.86 -4.23 -5.41
N TRP A 178 -3.31 -4.61 -6.58
CA TRP A 178 -4.65 -5.15 -6.83
C TRP A 178 -4.58 -6.60 -7.31
N TYR A 179 -5.66 -7.35 -7.16
CA TYR A 179 -5.79 -8.70 -7.69
C TYR A 179 -7.25 -9.14 -7.85
N LYS A 180 -7.49 -10.05 -8.80
CA LYS A 180 -8.77 -10.76 -8.96
C LYS A 180 -8.88 -11.84 -7.89
N LEU A 181 -10.00 -11.84 -7.16
CA LEU A 181 -10.38 -12.94 -6.27
C LEU A 181 -10.74 -14.20 -7.07
N PRO A 182 -10.21 -15.39 -6.74
CA PRO A 182 -10.35 -16.60 -7.58
C PRO A 182 -11.77 -17.17 -7.64
N PHE A 183 -12.66 -16.74 -6.76
CA PHE A 183 -14.05 -17.19 -6.68
C PHE A 183 -15.05 -16.14 -7.20
N ILE A 184 -14.56 -15.07 -7.84
CA ILE A 184 -15.39 -14.04 -8.47
C ILE A 184 -15.23 -14.18 -9.98
N ASP A 185 -16.35 -14.23 -10.69
CA ASP A 185 -16.40 -14.12 -12.14
C ASP A 185 -16.33 -12.65 -12.55
N TYR A 186 -15.35 -12.32 -13.39
CA TYR A 186 -15.12 -10.98 -13.93
C TYR A 186 -15.62 -10.82 -15.38
N GLY A 187 -16.26 -11.85 -15.95
CA GLY A 187 -16.78 -11.87 -17.32
C GLY A 187 -15.71 -12.00 -18.42
N GLU A 188 -16.14 -12.15 -19.68
CA GLU A 188 -15.25 -12.06 -20.85
C GLU A 188 -14.87 -10.60 -21.12
N GLY A 189 -13.83 -10.15 -20.42
CA GLY A 189 -12.93 -9.06 -20.78
C GLY A 189 -13.51 -7.67 -21.06
N ALA A 190 -13.26 -6.72 -20.15
CA ALA A 190 -12.51 -5.55 -20.63
C ALA A 190 -11.08 -6.06 -20.83
N ALA A 191 -10.74 -6.42 -22.07
CA ALA A 191 -9.35 -6.55 -22.45
C ALA A 191 -8.69 -5.17 -22.29
N HIS A 192 -8.06 -4.92 -21.15
CA HIS A 192 -6.94 -4.01 -21.10
C HIS A 192 -5.69 -4.89 -20.94
N VAL A 193 -4.88 -4.89 -21.98
CA VAL A 193 -3.55 -5.46 -22.02
C VAL A 193 -2.82 -5.02 -20.74
N PRO A 194 -2.11 -5.91 -20.00
CA PRO A 194 -1.26 -5.43 -18.92
C PRO A 194 -0.28 -4.42 -19.53
N ALA A 195 -0.34 -3.15 -19.11
CA ALA A 195 0.80 -2.28 -19.23
C ALA A 195 1.93 -3.03 -18.52
N THR A 196 2.87 -3.55 -19.31
CA THR A 196 4.01 -4.26 -18.76
C THR A 196 4.74 -3.26 -17.86
N GLU A 197 4.87 -3.56 -16.57
CA GLU A 197 5.61 -2.68 -15.67
C GLU A 197 7.06 -2.64 -16.11
N TYR A 198 7.51 -1.45 -16.46
CA TYR A 198 8.90 -1.17 -16.75
C TYR A 198 9.38 -0.15 -15.74
N THR A 199 10.49 -0.41 -15.06
CA THR A 199 11.11 0.60 -14.20
C THR A 199 11.79 1.63 -15.10
N LEU A 200 11.74 2.92 -14.75
CA LEU A 200 12.46 3.96 -15.50
C LEU A 200 13.94 3.56 -15.67
N GLY A 201 14.43 3.55 -16.91
CA GLY A 201 15.79 3.09 -17.24
C GLY A 201 15.94 1.59 -17.53
N SER A 202 14.90 0.76 -17.34
CA SER A 202 14.95 -0.68 -17.65
C SER A 202 14.88 -1.01 -19.15
N ARG A 203 14.44 -0.04 -19.97
CA ARG A 203 14.35 -0.14 -21.42
C ARG A 203 14.51 1.22 -22.09
N LEU A 204 14.81 1.20 -23.38
CA LEU A 204 14.89 2.41 -24.21
C LEU A 204 13.48 2.98 -24.44
N LEU A 205 13.26 4.25 -24.06
CA LEU A 205 12.02 4.97 -24.36
C LEU A 205 12.20 5.85 -25.60
N LYS A 206 11.20 5.85 -26.48
CA LYS A 206 11.18 6.61 -27.73
C LYS A 206 9.73 6.82 -28.15
N LYS A 207 9.51 7.71 -29.12
CA LYS A 207 8.17 8.01 -29.62
C LYS A 207 7.32 6.77 -29.92
N GLY A 208 6.08 6.76 -29.42
CA GLY A 208 5.12 5.67 -29.55
C GLY A 208 5.29 4.55 -28.51
N ILE A 209 6.19 4.70 -27.54
CA ILE A 209 6.23 3.85 -26.35
C ILE A 209 5.31 4.43 -25.29
N GLU A 210 4.59 3.55 -24.60
CA GLU A 210 3.72 3.87 -23.48
C GLU A 210 4.13 3.04 -22.26
N GLY A 211 3.85 3.52 -21.06
CA GLY A 211 4.11 2.79 -19.82
C GLY A 211 4.41 3.67 -18.61
N SER A 212 4.45 3.04 -17.43
CA SER A 212 4.73 3.73 -16.17
C SER A 212 6.13 4.36 -16.12
N ASP A 213 7.11 3.80 -16.84
CA ASP A 213 8.43 4.41 -17.03
C ASP A 213 8.40 5.67 -17.90
N VAL A 214 7.52 5.75 -18.89
CA VAL A 214 7.33 6.98 -19.68
C VAL A 214 6.74 8.08 -18.83
N LYS A 215 5.77 7.74 -17.98
CA LYS A 215 5.17 8.68 -17.05
C LYS A 215 6.21 9.22 -16.05
N ALA A 216 7.00 8.32 -15.47
CA ALA A 216 8.09 8.70 -14.57
C ALA A 216 9.13 9.61 -15.25
N LEU A 217 9.45 9.34 -16.52
CA LEU A 217 10.31 10.23 -17.31
C LEU A 217 9.69 11.63 -17.47
N GLN A 218 8.41 11.72 -17.83
CA GLN A 218 7.71 12.99 -18.02
C GLN A 218 7.65 13.81 -16.72
N GLU A 219 7.38 13.17 -15.58
CA GLU A 219 7.37 13.82 -14.26
C GLU A 219 8.73 14.44 -13.92
N LEU A 220 9.82 13.68 -14.09
CA LEU A 220 11.17 14.16 -13.80
C LEU A 220 11.63 15.25 -14.79
N LEU A 221 11.27 15.15 -16.07
CA LEU A 221 11.54 16.21 -17.03
C LEU A 221 10.81 17.50 -16.66
N MET A 222 9.55 17.41 -16.25
CA MET A 222 8.78 18.57 -15.77
C MET A 222 9.38 19.16 -14.49
N GLN A 223 9.89 18.30 -13.59
CA GLN A 223 10.58 18.73 -12.37
C GLN A 223 11.81 19.58 -12.70
N LEU A 224 12.65 19.11 -13.62
CA LEU A 224 13.81 19.86 -14.13
C LEU A 224 13.46 21.06 -15.03
N GLY A 225 12.18 21.42 -15.14
CA GLY A 225 11.72 22.61 -15.86
C GLY A 225 11.47 22.41 -17.36
N TYR A 226 11.53 21.19 -17.89
CA TYR A 226 11.18 20.89 -19.28
C TYR A 226 9.66 20.76 -19.43
N ALA A 227 9.04 21.78 -20.01
CA ALA A 227 7.59 21.87 -20.09
C ALA A 227 6.97 20.85 -21.06
N LEU A 228 5.88 20.21 -20.60
CA LEU A 228 4.99 19.33 -21.37
C LEU A 228 3.55 19.89 -21.32
N PRO A 229 3.27 21.06 -21.93
CA PRO A 229 2.06 21.82 -21.68
C PRO A 229 0.78 21.20 -22.25
N GLY A 230 0.88 20.31 -23.24
CA GLY A 230 -0.25 19.63 -23.86
C GLY A 230 -0.53 18.28 -23.22
N CYS A 231 0.50 17.43 -23.08
CA CYS A 231 0.35 16.05 -22.60
C CYS A 231 0.54 15.89 -21.08
N GLY A 232 1.35 16.74 -20.44
CA GLY A 232 1.80 16.50 -19.07
C GLY A 232 2.49 15.15 -18.92
N ALA A 233 2.28 14.49 -17.77
CA ALA A 233 2.74 13.14 -17.49
C ALA A 233 1.61 12.10 -17.69
N ASP A 234 1.26 11.85 -18.94
CA ASP A 234 0.20 10.93 -19.35
C ASP A 234 0.66 9.48 -19.52
N GLY A 235 1.97 9.22 -19.51
CA GLY A 235 2.54 7.90 -19.75
C GLY A 235 2.68 7.53 -21.22
N GLU A 236 2.45 8.47 -22.15
CA GLU A 236 2.60 8.29 -23.59
C GLU A 236 3.83 9.07 -24.11
N PHE A 237 4.74 8.39 -24.80
CA PHE A 237 5.92 9.04 -25.36
C PHE A 237 5.52 9.68 -26.69
N GLY A 238 4.87 10.84 -26.59
CA GLY A 238 4.42 11.66 -27.73
C GLY A 238 5.51 12.56 -28.30
N SER A 239 5.11 13.46 -29.20
CA SER A 239 6.01 14.48 -29.77
C SER A 239 6.50 15.50 -28.74
N GLU A 240 5.69 15.81 -27.72
CA GLU A 240 6.09 16.71 -26.64
C GLU A 240 7.15 16.07 -25.75
N THR A 241 6.95 14.82 -25.32
CA THR A 241 7.95 14.04 -24.58
C THR A 241 9.26 13.90 -25.35
N GLU A 242 9.20 13.65 -26.67
CA GLU A 242 10.39 13.63 -27.53
C GLU A 242 11.12 14.98 -27.57
N ALA A 243 10.38 16.08 -27.66
CA ALA A 243 10.97 17.42 -27.67
C ALA A 243 11.64 17.75 -26.31
N ALA A 244 11.00 17.40 -25.20
CA ALA A 244 11.55 17.57 -23.85
C ALA A 244 12.82 16.73 -23.66
N VAL A 245 12.85 15.48 -24.10
CA VAL A 245 14.06 14.64 -24.04
C VAL A 245 15.19 15.24 -24.89
N LYS A 246 14.91 15.78 -26.08
CA LYS A 246 15.93 16.45 -26.91
C LYS A 246 16.48 17.70 -26.26
N ALA A 247 15.63 18.49 -25.61
CA ALA A 247 16.05 19.67 -24.86
C ALA A 247 16.97 19.26 -23.70
N PHE A 248 16.55 18.30 -22.90
CA PHE A 248 17.35 17.74 -21.81
C PHE A 248 18.69 17.18 -22.29
N GLN A 249 18.70 16.35 -23.33
CA GLN A 249 19.95 15.81 -23.91
C GLN A 249 20.90 16.91 -24.37
N LYS A 250 20.37 18.00 -24.94
CA LYS A 250 21.18 19.13 -25.39
C LYS A 250 21.82 19.86 -24.21
N ASP A 251 21.07 20.09 -23.15
CA ASP A 251 21.52 20.83 -21.96
C ASP A 251 22.56 20.01 -21.16
N GLU A 252 22.41 18.68 -21.12
CA GLU A 252 23.36 17.74 -20.51
C GLU A 252 24.56 17.36 -21.42
N GLY A 253 24.67 17.95 -22.60
CA GLY A 253 25.78 17.66 -23.54
C GLY A 253 25.80 16.23 -24.09
N LEU A 254 24.65 15.57 -24.16
CA LEU A 254 24.46 14.24 -24.72
C LEU A 254 24.19 14.28 -26.24
N GLU A 255 24.22 13.10 -26.87
CA GLU A 255 23.72 12.95 -28.24
C GLU A 255 22.22 13.25 -28.30
N VAL A 256 21.81 14.21 -29.13
CA VAL A 256 20.42 14.70 -29.23
C VAL A 256 19.60 13.84 -30.19
N ASP A 257 19.29 12.62 -29.79
CA ASP A 257 18.55 11.65 -30.61
C ASP A 257 17.06 11.50 -30.21
N GLY A 258 16.64 12.16 -29.12
CA GLY A 258 15.27 12.15 -28.62
C GLY A 258 14.81 10.83 -28.01
N LYS A 259 15.75 9.94 -27.68
CA LYS A 259 15.46 8.65 -27.04
C LYS A 259 16.02 8.64 -25.63
N TYR A 260 15.25 8.13 -24.69
CA TYR A 260 15.68 7.97 -23.31
C TYR A 260 16.30 6.58 -23.12
N GLY A 261 17.64 6.53 -23.20
CA GLY A 261 18.45 5.32 -22.95
C GLY A 261 19.37 5.48 -21.74
N GLU A 262 20.27 4.52 -21.53
CA GLU A 262 21.14 4.43 -20.35
C GLU A 262 21.89 5.74 -20.01
N LYS A 263 22.45 6.42 -21.02
CA LYS A 263 23.17 7.69 -20.81
C LYS A 263 22.25 8.83 -20.35
N SER A 264 21.08 8.97 -20.98
CA SER A 264 20.07 9.94 -20.57
C SER A 264 19.49 9.60 -19.19
N HIS A 265 19.41 8.31 -18.85
CA HIS A 265 18.96 7.87 -17.53
C HIS A 265 19.93 8.27 -16.43
N VAL A 266 21.23 8.03 -16.61
CA VAL A 266 22.27 8.47 -15.66
C VAL A 266 22.23 9.99 -15.48
N ALA A 267 22.24 10.74 -16.57
CA ALA A 267 22.20 12.21 -16.51
C ALA A 267 20.93 12.73 -15.82
N LEU A 268 19.77 12.11 -16.05
CA LEU A 268 18.51 12.54 -15.43
C LEU A 268 18.54 12.32 -13.91
N MET A 269 19.11 11.20 -13.47
CA MET A 269 19.24 10.89 -12.04
C MET A 269 20.24 11.81 -11.34
N ASP A 270 21.33 12.17 -12.02
CA ASP A 270 22.30 13.13 -11.51
C ASP A 270 21.69 14.53 -11.39
N ALA A 271 20.99 15.02 -12.44
CA ALA A 271 20.36 16.34 -12.45
C ALA A 271 19.26 16.50 -11.37
N ILE A 272 18.45 15.46 -11.13
CA ILE A 272 17.44 15.45 -10.06
C ILE A 272 18.10 15.46 -8.68
N SER A 273 19.23 14.76 -8.51
CA SER A 273 19.96 14.75 -7.25
C SER A 273 20.56 16.13 -6.92
N ASP A 274 20.99 16.88 -7.95
CA ASP A 274 21.52 18.24 -7.80
C ASP A 274 20.42 19.28 -7.50
N GLU A 275 19.21 19.11 -8.06
CA GLU A 275 18.04 19.95 -7.75
C GLU A 275 17.57 19.78 -6.29
N GLU A 276 17.45 18.54 -5.81
CA GLU A 276 17.07 18.25 -4.41
C GLU A 276 18.09 18.79 -3.40
N ALA A 277 19.38 18.83 -3.77
CA ALA A 277 20.44 19.42 -2.95
C ALA A 277 20.43 20.96 -2.95
N GLY A 278 19.87 21.60 -3.98
CA GLY A 278 19.78 23.06 -4.11
C GLY A 278 18.62 23.71 -3.35
N THR A 279 17.65 22.91 -2.86
CA THR A 279 16.46 23.40 -2.16
C THR A 279 16.60 23.52 -0.63
N GLU A 280 17.73 23.14 -0.02
CA GLU A 280 17.96 23.27 1.44
C GLU A 280 18.67 24.58 1.88
N ASP A 281 19.13 25.42 0.94
CA ASP A 281 19.81 26.70 1.23
C ASP A 281 19.03 27.89 0.66
N ASN A 282 17.90 28.27 1.30
CA ASN A 282 17.45 29.66 1.29
C ASN A 282 16.44 29.95 2.40
N ASP A 283 16.93 30.27 3.60
CA ASP A 283 16.22 31.09 4.61
C ASP A 283 17.26 31.65 5.61
N GLU A 284 17.99 32.70 5.20
CA GLU A 284 18.53 33.74 6.10
C GLU A 284 17.39 34.76 6.34
N GLU A 285 17.08 35.34 7.50
CA GLU A 285 17.73 35.57 8.80
C GLU A 285 16.64 36.06 9.78
N ALA A 286 16.74 35.75 11.09
CA ALA A 286 16.73 36.74 12.20
C ALA A 286 16.47 36.12 13.60
N ASP A 287 17.57 35.93 14.32
CA ASP A 287 17.84 36.30 15.73
C ASP A 287 17.24 35.54 16.95
N ALA A 288 18.17 35.28 17.88
CA ALA A 288 18.08 35.02 19.34
C ALA A 288 17.82 33.59 19.91
N PRO A 289 18.44 33.26 21.10
CA PRO A 289 19.10 31.97 21.35
C PRO A 289 18.58 31.12 22.55
N VAL A 290 18.77 29.78 22.46
CA VAL A 290 19.37 28.83 23.47
C VAL A 290 18.66 28.77 24.85
N GLU A 291 18.07 27.68 25.39
CA GLU A 291 18.53 26.30 25.75
C GLU A 291 17.51 25.74 26.82
N PRO A 292 17.66 24.55 27.45
CA PRO A 292 17.53 23.18 26.94
C PRO A 292 16.48 22.33 27.72
N GLU A 293 16.34 21.09 27.24
CA GLU A 293 15.45 19.97 27.58
C GLU A 293 15.56 19.42 29.04
N GLU A 294 14.71 18.48 29.54
CA GLU A 294 14.82 17.00 29.39
C GLU A 294 14.03 16.27 30.55
N PRO A 295 13.92 14.91 30.71
CA PRO A 295 13.48 13.81 29.83
C PRO A 295 12.70 12.65 30.57
N LYS A 296 12.45 11.50 29.89
CA LYS A 296 12.10 10.16 30.48
C LYS A 296 12.85 9.00 29.77
N PRO A 297 13.49 8.00 30.45
CA PRO A 297 14.12 6.81 29.83
C PRO A 297 13.30 5.50 30.08
N LEU A 298 13.48 4.31 29.48
CA LEU A 298 14.68 3.59 28.98
C LEU A 298 14.41 2.85 27.65
N SER A 299 14.92 3.42 26.57
CA SER A 299 15.26 2.78 25.30
C SER A 299 16.73 2.33 25.38
N THR A 300 17.08 1.08 25.10
CA THR A 300 18.48 0.78 24.78
C THR A 300 18.81 1.60 23.54
N THR A 301 19.83 2.44 23.64
CA THR A 301 20.17 3.37 22.56
C THR A 301 21.45 2.95 21.88
N VAL A 302 21.43 2.97 20.54
CA VAL A 302 22.62 2.87 19.74
C VAL A 302 23.24 4.26 19.67
N THR A 303 24.42 4.43 20.27
CA THR A 303 25.21 5.66 20.15
C THR A 303 26.23 5.50 19.05
N ILE A 304 26.32 6.48 18.16
CA ILE A 304 27.31 6.52 17.10
C ILE A 304 28.65 6.97 17.68
N THR A 305 29.71 6.24 17.38
CA THR A 305 31.07 6.49 17.90
C THR A 305 32.05 6.90 16.81
N GLY A 306 31.74 6.65 15.54
CA GLY A 306 32.55 7.11 14.40
C GLY A 306 32.14 8.51 13.95
N GLY A 307 33.11 9.32 13.52
CA GLY A 307 32.88 10.74 13.18
C GLY A 307 31.68 11.00 12.26
N SER A 308 31.58 10.25 11.16
CA SER A 308 30.38 10.22 10.30
C SER A 308 30.21 8.81 9.72
N VAL A 309 28.99 8.29 9.82
CA VAL A 309 28.66 6.88 9.57
C VAL A 309 27.40 6.77 8.74
N TYR A 310 27.50 6.09 7.59
CA TYR A 310 26.34 5.83 6.75
C TYR A 310 25.34 4.89 7.41
N VAL A 311 24.07 5.29 7.41
CA VAL A 311 22.90 4.48 7.74
C VAL A 311 22.33 3.92 6.44
N ARG A 312 22.03 2.62 6.43
CA ARG A 312 21.71 1.87 5.21
C ARG A 312 20.41 1.10 5.35
N VAL A 313 19.76 0.82 4.22
CA VAL A 313 18.55 -0.03 4.18
C VAL A 313 18.83 -1.49 4.54
N GLY A 314 20.10 -1.91 4.59
CA GLY A 314 20.51 -3.26 4.95
C GLY A 314 21.83 -3.31 5.71
N ASN A 315 22.09 -4.43 6.38
CA ASN A 315 23.17 -4.62 7.36
C ASN A 315 24.56 -4.86 6.73
N GLY A 316 24.99 -3.98 5.83
CA GLY A 316 26.30 -4.05 5.17
C GLY A 316 26.54 -2.92 4.18
N THR A 317 27.81 -2.68 3.83
CA THR A 317 28.23 -1.55 2.97
C THR A 317 27.75 -1.64 1.52
N LYS A 318 27.38 -2.84 1.05
CA LYS A 318 26.80 -3.07 -0.28
C LYS A 318 25.36 -2.57 -0.42
N TYR A 319 24.66 -2.34 0.70
CA TYR A 319 23.28 -1.85 0.69
C TYR A 319 23.27 -0.33 0.61
N ARG A 320 22.29 0.24 -0.09
CA ARG A 320 22.16 1.69 -0.29
C ARG A 320 22.13 2.45 1.05
N ALA A 321 22.92 3.51 1.14
CA ALA A 321 22.85 4.46 2.24
C ALA A 321 21.62 5.35 2.08
N ILE A 322 20.91 5.58 3.17
CA ILE A 322 19.72 6.44 3.21
C ILE A 322 19.98 7.76 3.92
N THR A 323 20.98 7.79 4.79
CA THR A 323 21.46 9.02 5.44
C THR A 323 22.81 8.74 6.12
N THR A 324 23.41 9.77 6.72
CA THR A 324 24.64 9.66 7.51
C THR A 324 24.39 10.21 8.91
N VAL A 325 24.89 9.52 9.92
CA VAL A 325 24.78 9.90 11.33
C VAL A 325 26.17 10.12 11.91
N ARG A 326 26.30 11.00 12.89
CA ARG A 326 27.60 11.46 13.41
C ARG A 326 27.88 10.98 14.81
N ALA A 327 29.15 10.97 15.20
CA ALA A 327 29.56 10.59 16.54
C ALA A 327 28.79 11.38 17.61
N GLY A 328 28.35 10.69 18.66
CA GLY A 328 27.55 11.24 19.75
C GLY A 328 26.04 11.13 19.54
N MET A 329 25.55 10.98 18.29
CA MET A 329 24.12 10.80 18.06
C MET A 329 23.63 9.47 18.63
N THR A 330 22.44 9.47 19.20
CA THR A 330 21.79 8.30 19.79
C THR A 330 20.49 8.00 19.08
N PHE A 331 20.20 6.71 18.91
CA PHE A 331 18.99 6.25 18.25
C PHE A 331 18.39 5.07 19.00
N GLU A 332 17.08 4.90 18.90
CA GLU A 332 16.38 3.75 19.48
C GLU A 332 16.92 2.45 18.87
N HIS A 333 17.40 1.52 19.71
CA HIS A 333 17.89 0.22 19.28
C HIS A 333 16.73 -0.72 18.95
N VAL A 334 16.81 -1.37 17.80
CA VAL A 334 15.82 -2.36 17.35
C VAL A 334 16.36 -3.79 17.41
N ALA A 335 17.58 -4.02 16.90
CA ALA A 335 18.22 -5.35 16.86
C ALA A 335 19.71 -5.25 16.50
N THR A 336 20.50 -6.30 16.73
CA THR A 336 21.89 -6.40 16.25
C THR A 336 22.08 -7.64 15.39
N ALA A 337 22.59 -7.44 14.17
CA ALA A 337 22.87 -8.52 13.23
C ALA A 337 24.14 -9.30 13.62
N ARG A 338 24.22 -10.57 13.19
CA ARG A 338 25.37 -11.46 13.49
C ARG A 338 26.72 -10.93 12.98
N ASN A 339 26.70 -10.07 11.97
CA ASN A 339 27.89 -9.41 11.42
C ASN A 339 28.22 -8.08 12.12
N GLY A 340 27.56 -7.78 13.24
CA GLY A 340 27.85 -6.64 14.10
C GLY A 340 27.26 -5.31 13.63
N TRP A 341 26.21 -5.30 12.81
CA TRP A 341 25.47 -4.08 12.47
C TRP A 341 24.27 -3.90 13.39
N ASN A 342 23.99 -2.66 13.81
CA ASN A 342 22.88 -2.33 14.69
C ASN A 342 21.72 -1.74 13.87
N ALA A 343 20.52 -2.25 14.08
CA ALA A 343 19.29 -1.67 13.57
C ALA A 343 18.81 -0.56 14.50
N ILE A 344 18.46 0.58 13.92
CA ILE A 344 18.01 1.80 14.59
C ILE A 344 16.71 2.31 13.97
N VAL A 345 15.89 2.99 14.77
CA VAL A 345 14.77 3.78 14.24
C VAL A 345 15.27 5.18 13.89
N ILE A 346 15.10 5.58 12.64
CA ILE A 346 15.45 6.92 12.15
C ILE A 346 14.38 7.38 11.17
N ASN A 347 13.87 8.59 11.35
CA ASN A 347 12.78 9.15 10.52
C ASN A 347 11.56 8.22 10.38
N GLY A 348 11.19 7.53 11.46
CA GLY A 348 10.01 6.63 11.50
C GLY A 348 10.18 5.28 10.79
N GLN A 349 11.37 4.94 10.30
CA GLN A 349 11.68 3.67 9.64
C GLN A 349 12.88 2.96 10.29
N VAL A 350 12.97 1.64 10.12
CA VAL A 350 14.09 0.81 10.63
C VAL A 350 15.21 0.78 9.59
N ALA A 351 16.41 1.18 10.01
CA ALA A 351 17.61 1.18 9.17
C ALA A 351 18.84 0.70 9.94
N TRP A 352 19.96 0.50 9.24
CA TRP A 352 21.12 -0.18 9.79
C TRP A 352 22.37 0.69 9.81
N VAL A 353 23.06 0.70 10.94
CA VAL A 353 24.35 1.37 11.12
C VAL A 353 25.43 0.36 11.54
N SER A 354 26.66 0.58 11.09
CA SER A 354 27.76 -0.34 11.37
C SER A 354 28.11 -0.31 12.86
N GLY A 355 28.16 -1.47 13.53
CA GLY A 355 28.60 -1.58 14.92
C GLY A 355 30.11 -1.40 15.09
N LYS A 356 30.88 -1.27 14.00
CA LYS A 356 32.26 -0.77 14.08
C LYS A 356 32.31 0.70 14.52
N TYR A 357 31.24 1.46 14.24
CA TYR A 357 31.15 2.90 14.48
C TYR A 357 29.91 3.26 15.30
N SER A 358 29.33 2.29 16.00
CA SER A 358 28.22 2.48 16.92
C SER A 358 28.28 1.48 18.07
N LYS A 359 27.78 1.85 19.24
CA LYS A 359 27.79 1.02 20.45
C LYS A 359 26.41 1.08 21.12
N LEU A 360 26.00 -0.02 21.77
CA LEU A 360 24.82 -0.03 22.63
C LEU A 360 25.16 0.58 23.99
N LEU A 361 24.32 1.50 24.45
CA LEU A 361 24.35 2.05 25.81
C LEU A 361 23.32 1.36 26.70
#